data_AF-A0A0G0N113-F1
#
_entry.id   AF-A0A0G0N113-F1
#
_cell.length_a   1.000
_cell.length_b   1.000
_cell.length_c   1.000
_cell.angle_alpha   90.00
_cell.angle_beta   90.00
_cell.angle_gamma   90.00
#
_symmetry.space_group_name_H-M   'P 1'
#
loop_
_entity.id
_entity.type
_entity.pdbx_description
1 polymer ?
#
loop_
_entity_poly.entity_id
_entity_poly.type
_entity_poly.pdbx_seq_one_letter_code
_entity_poly.pdbx_strand_id
1 'polypeptide(L)' 'LKYIDSKIAITSIKRISTVGRRMYIKNADIKPVLSGFGIMVLSTSRGIMTGRNAKREKIGGEIICEVY' A
#
# COMPACT_ATOMS: atom_id res chain seq x y z
N LEU A 1 4.78 -7.71 16.94
CA LEU A 1 5.41 -6.42 16.56
C LEU A 1 6.91 -6.62 16.49
N LYS A 2 7.59 -6.04 15.49
CA LYS A 2 9.06 -6.14 15.34
C LYS A 2 9.71 -4.87 15.87
N TYR A 3 10.79 -5.05 16.61
CA TYR A 3 11.61 -3.96 17.13
C TYR A 3 13.03 -4.12 16.58
N ILE A 4 13.66 -2.99 16.24
CA ILE A 4 15.06 -2.90 15.79
C ILE A 4 15.71 -1.89 16.70
N ASP A 5 16.75 -2.29 17.45
CA ASP A 5 17.45 -1.44 18.42
C ASP A 5 16.50 -0.72 19.40
N SER A 6 15.54 -1.47 19.95
CA SER A 6 14.47 -0.98 20.84
C SER A 6 13.52 0.06 20.24
N LYS A 7 13.56 0.30 18.92
CA LYS A 7 12.61 1.13 18.17
C LYS A 7 11.60 0.27 17.41
N ILE A 8 10.38 0.77 17.23
CA ILE A 8 9.32 0.08 16.50
C ILE A 8 9.70 0.06 15.00
N ALA A 9 9.61 -1.10 14.35
CA ALA A 9 9.95 -1.23 12.93
C ALA A 9 8.91 -0.64 11.96
N ILE A 10 7.71 -0.35 12.44
CA ILE A 10 6.62 0.30 11.69
C ILE A 10 6.31 1.60 12.39
N THR A 11 6.47 2.72 11.70
CA THR A 11 6.32 4.06 12.26
C THR A 11 4.87 4.53 12.18
N SER A 12 4.17 4.15 11.12
CA SER A 12 2.83 4.60 10.77
C SER A 12 2.10 3.61 9.88
N ILE A 13 0.79 3.52 10.10
CA ILE A 13 -0.14 2.83 9.21
C ILE A 13 -1.26 3.81 8.91
N LYS A 14 -1.38 4.23 7.65
CA LYS A 14 -2.42 5.15 7.20
C LYS A 14 -3.43 4.40 6.35
N ARG A 15 -4.67 4.32 6.83
CA ARG A 15 -5.77 3.76 6.03
C ARG A 15 -6.21 4.78 4.97
N ILE A 16 -6.20 4.37 3.70
CA ILE A 16 -6.56 5.23 2.57
C ILE A 16 -8.00 4.99 2.15
N SER A 17 -8.39 3.75 1.93
CA SER A 17 -9.79 3.39 1.67
C SER A 17 -10.56 3.19 2.98
N THR A 18 -11.57 4.02 3.20
CA THR A 18 -12.46 3.95 4.36
C THR A 18 -13.85 3.48 3.94
N VAL A 19 -14.67 3.02 4.88
CA VAL A 19 -16.01 2.50 4.56
C VAL A 19 -16.88 3.55 3.86
N GLY A 20 -16.74 4.83 4.24
CA GLY A 20 -17.45 5.96 3.63
C GLY A 20 -16.83 6.50 2.34
N ARG A 21 -15.59 6.11 2.01
CA ARG A 21 -14.93 6.51 0.76
C ARG A 21 -13.94 5.45 0.31
N ARG A 22 -14.37 4.65 -0.66
CA ARG A 22 -13.52 3.64 -1.31
C ARG A 22 -12.61 4.30 -2.33
N MET A 23 -11.31 4.06 -2.20
CA MET A 23 -10.28 4.64 -3.07
C MET A 23 -9.73 3.57 -3.99
N TYR A 24 -9.90 3.74 -5.29
CA TYR A 24 -9.39 2.84 -6.33
C TYR A 24 -8.36 3.54 -7.20
N ILE A 25 -7.39 2.77 -7.69
CA ILE A 25 -6.31 3.28 -8.53
C ILE A 25 -6.04 2.34 -9.70
N LYS A 26 -5.76 2.91 -10.88
CA LYS A 26 -5.32 2.16 -12.05
C LYS A 26 -3.83 1.86 -11.93
N ASN A 27 -3.36 0.82 -12.62
CA ASN A 27 -1.95 0.42 -12.58
C ASN A 27 -0.98 1.56 -12.96
N ALA A 28 -1.37 2.40 -13.93
CA ALA A 28 -0.55 3.50 -14.43
C ALA A 28 -0.33 4.59 -13.37
N ASP A 29 -1.31 4.77 -12.49
CA ASP A 29 -1.33 5.82 -11.48
C ASP A 29 -0.66 5.38 -10.17
N ILE A 30 -0.27 4.10 -10.03
CA ILE A 30 0.41 3.59 -8.84
C ILE A 30 1.76 4.29 -8.68
N LYS A 31 1.88 5.09 -7.61
CA LYS A 31 3.10 5.83 -7.24
C LYS A 31 3.76 5.20 -6.00
N PRO A 32 5.10 5.32 -5.86
CA PRO A 32 5.79 4.91 -4.64
C PRO A 32 5.37 5.75 -3.44
N VAL A 33 5.20 5.10 -2.28
CA VAL A 33 4.99 5.77 -0.98
C VAL A 33 6.34 6.20 -0.44
N LEU A 34 6.45 7.44 0.06
CA LEU A 34 7.71 8.02 0.57
C LEU A 34 8.90 7.72 -0.34
N SER A 35 8.78 8.04 -1.63
CA SER A 35 9.85 7.80 -2.61
C SER A 35 10.37 6.35 -2.69
N GLY A 36 9.55 5.38 -2.26
CA GLY A 36 9.88 3.95 -2.27
C GLY A 36 10.32 3.36 -0.93
N PHE A 37 10.41 4.17 0.13
CA PHE A 37 10.68 3.71 1.49
C PHE A 37 9.43 3.16 2.20
N GLY A 38 8.23 3.47 1.70
CA GLY A 38 6.97 2.93 2.21
C GLY A 38 6.38 1.82 1.35
N ILE A 39 5.41 1.12 1.91
CA ILE A 39 4.66 0.05 1.25
C ILE A 39 3.21 0.50 1.07
N MET A 40 2.72 0.53 -0.17
CA MET A 40 1.30 0.63 -0.49
C MET A 40 0.71 -0.77 -0.60
N VAL A 41 -0.43 -1.01 0.04
CA VAL A 41 -1.16 -2.29 -0.03
C VAL A 41 -2.44 -2.10 -0.84
N LEU A 42 -2.62 -2.92 -1.86
CA LEU A 42 -3.79 -2.88 -2.74
C LEU A 42 -4.56 -4.20 -2.70
N SER A 43 -5.89 -4.10 -2.69
CA SER A 43 -6.79 -5.20 -3.01
C SER A 43 -7.01 -5.21 -4.52
N THR A 44 -6.60 -6.28 -5.19
CA THR A 44 -6.75 -6.42 -6.65
C THR A 44 -7.60 -7.65 -6.98
N SER A 45 -7.96 -7.82 -8.26
CA SER A 45 -8.68 -9.01 -8.73
C SER A 45 -7.89 -10.32 -8.58
N ARG A 46 -6.57 -10.26 -8.34
CA ARG A 46 -5.70 -11.42 -8.09
C ARG A 46 -5.33 -11.58 -6.62
N GLY A 47 -6.04 -10.89 -5.73
CA GLY A 47 -5.78 -10.88 -4.30
C GLY A 47 -5.05 -9.62 -3.83
N ILE A 48 -4.60 -9.66 -2.58
CA ILE A 48 -3.93 -8.53 -1.92
C ILE A 48 -2.44 -8.55 -2.25
N MET A 49 -1.91 -7.41 -2.70
CA MET A 49 -0.49 -7.30 -3.05
C MET A 49 0.06 -5.89 -2.79
N THR A 50 1.38 -5.75 -2.86
CA THR A 50 2.04 -4.45 -2.75
C THR A 50 1.84 -3.64 -4.03
N GLY A 51 1.86 -2.31 -3.93
CA GLY A 51 1.80 -1.41 -5.09
C GLY A 51 2.91 -1.69 -6.10
N ARG A 52 4.11 -2.08 -5.64
CA ARG A 52 5.21 -2.49 -6.52
C ARG A 52 4.84 -3.71 -7.35
N ASN A 53 4.26 -4.75 -6.74
CA ASN A 53 3.85 -5.96 -7.45
C ASN A 53 2.66 -5.68 -8.37
N ALA A 54 1.65 -4.95 -7.90
CA ALA A 54 0.49 -4.55 -8.70
C ALA A 54 0.89 -3.77 -9.96
N LYS A 55 1.86 -2.85 -9.82
CA LYS A 55 2.41 -2.09 -10.95
C LYS A 55 3.16 -2.99 -11.93
N ARG A 56 3.97 -3.93 -11.44
CA ARG A 56 4.69 -4.91 -12.28
C ARG A 56 3.74 -5.81 -13.06
N GLU A 57 2.65 -6.24 -12.42
CA GLU A 57 1.62 -7.09 -13.03
C GLU A 57 0.59 -6.29 -13.86
N LYS A 58 0.71 -4.96 -13.91
CA LYS A 58 -0.18 -4.03 -14.62
C LYS A 58 -1.64 -4.11 -14.15
N ILE A 59 -1.86 -4.34 -12.86
CA ILE A 59 -3.20 -4.47 -12.27
C ILE A 59 -3.46 -3.31 -11.30
N GLY A 60 -4.67 -2.75 -11.38
CA GLY A 60 -5.16 -1.74 -10.44
C GLY A 60 -5.95 -2.37 -9.27
N GLY A 61 -6.51 -1.54 -8.41
CA GLY A 61 -7.27 -2.05 -7.26
C GLY A 61 -7.68 -1.01 -6.25
N GLU A 62 -8.26 -1.45 -5.14
CA GLU A 62 -8.56 -0.62 -3.98
C GLU A 62 -7.29 -0.37 -3.17
N ILE A 63 -6.97 0.89 -2.85
CA ILE A 63 -5.86 1.24 -1.97
C ILE A 63 -6.31 1.06 -0.52
N ILE A 64 -5.87 -0.02 0.13
CA ILE A 64 -6.29 -0.28 1.52
C ILE A 64 -5.56 0.68 2.46
N CYS A 65 -4.23 0.63 2.45
CA CYS A 65 -3.39 1.40 3.37
C CYS A 65 -1.98 1.62 2.83
N GLU A 66 -1.30 2.56 3.47
CA GLU A 66 0.12 2.83 3.34
C GLU A 66 0.80 2.55 4.68
N VAL A 67 1.97 1.91 4.64
CA VAL A 67 2.76 1.53 5.82
C VAL A 67 4.19 2.05 5.65
N TYR A 68 4.73 2.71 6.68
CA TYR A 68 6.11 3.22 6.72
C TYR A 68 6.56 3.51 8.15
#